data_AF-A0A1A8NT88-F1
#
_entry.id   AF-A0A1A8NT88-F1
#
_cell.length_a   1.000
_cell.length_b   1.000
_cell.length_c   1.000
_cell.angle_alpha   90.00
_cell.angle_beta   90.00
_cell.angle_gamma   90.00
#
_symmetry.space_group_name_H-M   'P 1'
#
loop_
_entity.id
_entity.type
_entity.pdbx_description
1 polymer ?
#
loop_
_entity_poly.entity_id
_entity_poly.type
_entity_poly.pdbx_seq_one_letter_code
_entity_poly.pdbx_strand_id
1 'polypeptide(L)'
;VSNIVPPYSAFSAKGQPQGDLVYVNYGRTEDFFQLEREMGINVTGKIVIVRYGKIFRGNKVKNAMLAGAKGIIMFSDPADYWAADVEPYP
;
A
#
# COMPACT_ATOMS: atom_id res chain seq x y z
N VAL A 1 22.69 18.61 -6.03
CA VAL A 1 22.92 17.14 -6.09
C VAL A 1 22.30 16.59 -7.35
N SER A 2 23.09 16.40 -8.40
CA SER A 2 22.70 15.66 -9.61
C SER A 2 23.02 14.17 -9.39
N ASN A 3 22.19 13.26 -9.90
CA ASN A 3 22.29 11.78 -9.81
C ASN A 3 21.69 11.10 -8.55
N ILE A 4 20.75 11.71 -7.85
CA ILE A 4 19.94 10.99 -6.85
C ILE A 4 18.81 10.27 -7.59
N VAL A 5 18.76 8.94 -7.45
CA VAL A 5 17.66 8.14 -8.02
C VAL A 5 16.38 8.47 -7.24
N PRO A 6 15.30 8.90 -7.90
CA PRO A 6 14.05 9.21 -7.22
C PRO A 6 13.44 7.95 -6.61
N PRO A 7 12.62 8.06 -5.55
CA PRO A 7 11.93 6.92 -4.98
C PRO A 7 11.08 6.19 -6.02
N TYR A 8 11.25 4.87 -6.12
CA TYR A 8 10.46 4.00 -6.99
C TYR A 8 10.35 2.59 -6.40
N SER A 9 9.34 1.83 -6.83
CA SER A 9 9.25 0.39 -6.53
C SER A 9 9.91 -0.40 -7.65
N ALA A 10 11.07 -0.99 -7.36
CA ALA A 10 11.80 -1.80 -8.34
C ALA A 10 10.92 -2.96 -8.86
N PHE A 11 11.03 -3.25 -10.16
CA PHE A 11 10.26 -4.26 -10.88
C PHE A 11 8.74 -4.02 -10.97
N SER A 12 8.26 -2.83 -10.61
CA SER A 12 6.86 -2.46 -10.85
C SER A 12 6.50 -2.59 -12.33
N ALA A 13 5.32 -3.13 -12.61
CA ALA A 13 4.74 -3.07 -13.95
C ALA A 13 4.57 -1.61 -14.39
N LYS A 14 4.74 -1.36 -15.70
CA LYS A 14 4.49 -0.05 -16.31
C LYS A 14 2.98 0.11 -16.54
N GLY A 15 2.45 1.31 -16.28
CA GLY A 15 1.04 1.61 -16.56
C GLY A 15 0.59 2.93 -15.94
N GLN A 16 -0.61 3.37 -16.33
CA GLN A 16 -1.30 4.54 -15.78
C GLN A 16 -2.75 4.18 -15.40
N PRO A 17 -2.95 3.29 -14.41
CA PRO A 17 -4.29 2.91 -13.99
C PRO A 17 -5.01 4.08 -13.31
N GLN A 18 -6.32 4.22 -13.55
CA GLN A 18 -7.17 5.25 -12.91
C GLN A 18 -8.39 4.61 -12.28
N GLY A 19 -8.66 4.87 -11.00
CA GLY A 19 -9.93 4.53 -10.35
C GLY A 19 -9.93 4.85 -8.86
N ASP A 20 -10.99 4.42 -8.19
CA ASP A 20 -11.21 4.73 -6.78
C ASP A 20 -10.07 4.24 -5.89
N LEU A 21 -9.82 4.99 -4.82
CA LEU A 21 -8.83 4.68 -3.81
C LEU A 21 -9.46 3.90 -2.65
N VAL A 22 -8.84 2.79 -2.24
CA VAL A 22 -9.22 2.06 -1.02
C VAL A 22 -8.02 1.92 -0.10
N TYR A 23 -8.19 2.30 1.16
CA TYR A 23 -7.18 2.11 2.19
C TYR A 23 -7.23 0.67 2.74
N VAL A 24 -6.08 -0.02 2.76
CA VAL A 24 -5.99 -1.45 3.13
C VAL A 24 -4.98 -1.68 4.25
N ASN A 25 -4.87 -0.75 5.20
CA ASN A 25 -4.01 -0.90 6.38
C ASN A 25 -2.56 -1.31 6.01
N TYR A 26 -2.08 -2.48 6.44
CA TYR A 26 -0.74 -2.98 6.12
C TYR A 26 -0.73 -3.91 4.89
N GLY A 27 -1.84 -4.11 4.18
CA GLY A 27 -1.92 -5.00 3.02
C GLY A 27 -1.66 -6.48 3.35
N ARG A 28 -1.90 -6.88 4.60
CA ARG A 28 -1.78 -8.28 5.03
C ARG A 28 -2.99 -9.07 4.56
N THR A 29 -2.88 -10.39 4.57
CA THR A 29 -3.97 -11.27 4.13
C THR A 29 -5.23 -11.03 4.94
N GLU A 30 -5.09 -10.84 6.26
CA GLU A 30 -6.18 -10.51 7.17
C GLU A 30 -6.82 -9.15 6.87
N ASP A 31 -6.04 -8.15 6.41
CA ASP A 31 -6.58 -6.82 6.10
C ASP A 31 -7.52 -6.89 4.88
N PHE A 32 -7.18 -7.70 3.87
CA PHE A 32 -8.05 -7.94 2.71
C PHE A 32 -9.27 -8.79 3.05
N PHE A 33 -9.12 -9.82 3.89
CA PHE A 33 -10.26 -10.62 4.34
C PHE A 33 -11.25 -9.80 5.17
N GLN A 34 -10.75 -8.92 6.04
CA GLN A 34 -11.60 -8.02 6.81
C GLN A 34 -12.38 -7.06 5.90
N LEU A 35 -11.71 -6.44 4.93
CA LEU A 35 -12.37 -5.56 3.97
C LEU A 35 -13.49 -6.26 3.21
N GLU A 36 -13.22 -7.46 2.68
CA GLU A 36 -14.19 -8.20 1.88
C GLU A 36 -15.35 -8.74 2.73
N ARG A 37 -15.04 -9.41 3.85
CA ARG A 37 -16.03 -10.21 4.61
C ARG A 37 -16.76 -9.42 5.67
N GLU A 38 -16.08 -8.49 6.35
CA GLU A 38 -16.66 -7.75 7.47
C GLU A 38 -17.18 -6.38 7.02
N MET A 39 -16.48 -5.73 6.09
CA MET A 39 -16.82 -4.38 5.65
C MET A 39 -17.58 -4.34 4.32
N GLY A 40 -17.65 -5.45 3.58
CA GLY A 40 -18.31 -5.52 2.27
C GLY A 40 -17.64 -4.67 1.19
N ILE A 41 -16.35 -4.36 1.34
CA ILE A 41 -15.58 -3.52 0.41
C ILE A 41 -14.86 -4.41 -0.61
N ASN A 42 -15.25 -4.28 -1.87
CA ASN A 42 -14.57 -4.94 -2.99
C ASN A 42 -13.49 -4.04 -3.60
N VAL A 43 -12.24 -4.51 -3.63
CA VAL A 43 -11.08 -3.79 -4.18
C VAL A 43 -10.78 -4.13 -5.64
N THR A 44 -11.56 -5.02 -6.27
CA THR A 44 -11.42 -5.38 -7.67
C THR A 44 -11.54 -4.14 -8.55
N GLY A 45 -10.53 -3.90 -9.38
CA GLY A 45 -10.47 -2.75 -10.27
C GLY A 45 -10.23 -1.40 -9.58
N LYS A 46 -9.88 -1.39 -8.29
CA LYS A 46 -9.55 -0.18 -7.51
C LYS A 46 -8.05 -0.02 -7.30
N ILE A 47 -7.61 1.19 -6.97
CA ILE A 47 -6.24 1.46 -6.52
C ILE A 47 -6.22 1.33 -5.01
N VAL A 48 -5.31 0.51 -4.47
CA VAL A 48 -5.18 0.35 -3.02
C VAL A 48 -4.05 1.22 -2.49
N ILE A 49 -4.23 1.81 -1.30
CA ILE A 49 -3.17 2.50 -0.57
C ILE A 49 -2.89 1.76 0.74
N VAL A 50 -1.62 1.46 0.98
CA VAL A 50 -1.17 0.65 2.12
C VAL A 50 0.03 1.28 2.81
N ARG A 51 0.14 1.00 4.11
CA ARG A 51 1.27 1.37 4.95
C ARG A 51 2.40 0.37 4.80
N TYR A 52 3.64 0.87 4.80
CA TYR A 52 4.81 0.04 5.06
C TYR A 52 4.75 -0.58 6.47
N GLY A 53 5.57 -1.61 6.72
CA GLY A 53 5.63 -2.31 8.01
C GLY A 53 4.89 -3.65 8.05
N LYS A 54 5.06 -4.37 9.17
CA LYS A 54 4.52 -5.70 9.52
C LYS A 54 4.89 -6.88 8.62
N ILE A 55 4.81 -6.74 7.30
CA ILE A 55 5.14 -7.78 6.31
C ILE A 55 6.02 -7.23 5.19
N PHE A 56 6.72 -8.13 4.50
CA PHE A 56 7.54 -7.76 3.34
C PHE A 56 6.71 -7.11 2.24
N ARG A 57 7.24 -6.03 1.63
CA ARG A 57 6.53 -5.22 0.64
C ARG A 57 6.03 -6.00 -0.58
N GLY A 58 6.78 -7.02 -1.02
CA GLY A 58 6.36 -7.89 -2.12
C GLY A 58 5.10 -8.70 -1.79
N ASN A 59 4.89 -9.08 -0.53
CA ASN A 59 3.67 -9.77 -0.11
C ASN A 59 2.44 -8.84 -0.18
N LYS A 60 2.61 -7.56 0.15
CA LYS A 60 1.54 -6.55 0.00
C LYS A 60 1.07 -6.44 -1.45
N VAL A 61 2.03 -6.39 -2.39
CA VAL A 61 1.75 -6.36 -3.83
C VAL A 61 1.05 -7.64 -4.26
N LYS A 62 1.56 -8.82 -3.86
CA LYS A 62 0.94 -10.11 -4.16
C LYS A 62 -0.50 -10.19 -3.66
N ASN A 63 -0.76 -9.78 -2.42
CA ASN A 63 -2.08 -9.79 -1.83
C ASN A 63 -3.04 -8.84 -2.56
N ALA A 64 -2.58 -7.63 -2.89
CA ALA A 64 -3.36 -6.67 -3.67
C ALA A 64 -3.72 -7.22 -5.07
N MET A 65 -2.78 -7.90 -5.73
CA MET A 65 -3.03 -8.58 -7.00
C MET A 65 -4.08 -9.68 -6.86
N LEU A 66 -3.97 -10.53 -5.83
CA LEU A 66 -4.94 -11.60 -5.57
C LEU A 66 -6.34 -11.06 -5.27
N ALA A 67 -6.44 -9.90 -4.62
CA ALA A 67 -7.70 -9.21 -4.35
C ALA A 67 -8.27 -8.44 -5.56
N GLY A 68 -7.58 -8.45 -6.71
CA GLY A 68 -8.04 -7.81 -7.95
C GLY A 68 -7.74 -6.31 -8.05
N ALA A 69 -6.87 -5.76 -7.20
CA ALA A 69 -6.48 -4.36 -7.29
C ALA A 69 -5.71 -4.10 -8.60
N LYS A 70 -5.94 -2.93 -9.21
CA LYS A 70 -5.26 -2.53 -10.45
C LYS A 70 -3.98 -1.71 -10.24
N GLY A 71 -3.74 -1.28 -9.00
CA GLY A 71 -2.58 -0.48 -8.62
C GLY A 71 -2.44 -0.43 -7.10
N ILE A 72 -1.22 -0.19 -6.63
CA ILE A 72 -0.89 -0.12 -5.20
C ILE A 72 -0.01 1.09 -4.94
N ILE A 73 -0.36 1.86 -3.91
CA ILE A 73 0.42 2.96 -3.37
C ILE A 73 0.94 2.52 -2.00
N MET A 74 2.24 2.68 -1.74
CA MET A 74 2.86 2.37 -0.46
C MET A 74 3.42 3.64 0.16
N PHE A 75 3.09 3.90 1.42
CA PHE A 75 3.61 5.05 2.18
C PHE A 75 4.16 4.64 3.54
N SER A 76 5.11 5.43 4.05
CA SER A 76 5.68 5.25 5.39
C SER A 76 4.88 6.08 6.39
N ASP A 77 4.01 5.42 7.14
CA ASP A 77 3.17 6.09 8.16
C ASP A 77 4.04 6.49 9.37
N PRO A 78 3.94 7.73 9.88
CA PRO A 78 4.60 8.14 11.11
C PRO A 78 4.31 7.23 12.31
N ALA A 79 3.12 6.62 12.38
CA ALA A 79 2.80 5.66 13.44
C ALA A 79 3.75 4.45 13.48
N ASP A 80 4.43 4.12 12.38
CA ASP A 80 5.38 3.01 12.28
C ASP A 80 6.83 3.46 12.09
N TYR A 81 7.05 4.61 11.47
CA TYR A 81 8.38 5.06 11.02
C TYR A 81 8.83 6.38 11.65
N TRP A 82 8.11 6.86 12.66
CA TRP A 82 8.53 8.00 13.46
C TRP A 82 8.98 7.56 14.84
N ALA A 83 10.02 8.21 15.37
CA ALA A 83 10.54 7.90 16.69
C ALA A 83 9.52 8.29 17.78
N ALA A 84 9.46 7.48 18.85
CA ALA A 84 8.66 7.83 20.02
C ALA A 84 9.13 9.19 20.58
N ASP A 85 8.17 9.97 21.10
CA ASP A 85 8.38 11.29 21.71
C ASP A 85 8.98 12.38 20.80
N VAL A 86 8.97 12.15 19.49
CA VAL A 86 9.30 13.17 18.49
C VAL A 86 8.01 13.55 17.76
N GLU A 87 7.80 14.83 17.45
CA GLU A 87 6.63 15.27 16.67
C GLU A 87 6.82 14.92 15.18
N PRO A 88 5.88 14.18 14.55
CA PRO A 88 5.95 13.83 13.13
C PRO A 88 6.04 15.05 12.23
N TYR A 89 6.99 15.06 11.29
CA TYR A 89 7.01 16.06 10.23
C TYR A 89 5.85 15.81 9.24
N PRO A 90 5.18 16.87 8.74
CA PRO A 90 5.39 18.28 9.03
C PRO A 90 4.71 18.75 10.31
#